data_AF-A0A497E8J1-F1
#
_entry.id   AF-A0A497E8J1-F1
#
_cell.length_a   1.000
_cell.length_b   1.000
_cell.length_c   1.000
_cell.angle_alpha   90.00
_cell.angle_beta   90.00
_cell.angle_gamma   90.00
#
_symmetry.space_group_name_H-M   'P 1'
#
loop_
_entity.id
_entity.type
_entity.pdbx_description
1 polymer ?
#
loop_
_entity_poly.entity_id
_entity_poly.type
_entity_poly.pdbx_seq_one_letter_code
_entity_poly.pdbx_strand_id
1 'polypeptide(L)' 'MAVGLPAIVAALSIGGCAAKSSIDRGEVRRVVLVVVDTLRGDYLACAGGPVATPNLDALAARGVRFSQARTHIPIT' A
#
# COMPACT_ATOMS: atom_id res chain seq x y z
N MET A 1 -1.15 8.09 57.51
CA MET A 1 -2.04 8.43 56.38
C MET A 1 -1.46 7.80 55.12
N ALA A 2 -1.72 6.51 54.92
CA ALA A 2 -1.03 5.72 53.89
C ALA A 2 -1.96 4.62 53.39
N VAL A 3 -2.90 4.95 52.49
CA VAL A 3 -3.41 4.03 51.45
C VAL A 3 -4.06 4.91 50.38
N GLY A 4 -3.58 4.90 49.14
CA GLY A 4 -4.22 5.70 48.09
C GLY A 4 -3.62 5.63 46.69
N LEU A 5 -2.48 4.95 46.51
CA LEU A 5 -1.75 4.96 45.24
C LEU A 5 -1.58 3.63 44.47
N PRO A 6 -2.10 2.43 44.88
CA PRO A 6 -1.94 1.24 44.03
C PRO A 6 -3.09 1.03 43.03
N ALA A 7 -4.25 1.69 43.18
CA ALA A 7 -5.46 1.32 42.44
C ALA A 7 -5.50 1.83 40.99
N ILE A 8 -4.80 2.92 40.65
CA ILE A 8 -4.93 3.57 39.33
C ILE A 8 -4.05 2.89 38.27
N VAL A 9 -2.97 2.18 38.66
CA VAL A 9 -2.05 1.54 37.70
C VAL A 9 -2.59 0.21 37.17
N ALA A 10 -3.52 -0.44 37.87
CA ALA A 10 -4.06 -1.74 37.45
C ALA A 10 -5.03 -1.67 36.24
N ALA A 11 -5.48 -0.48 35.84
CA ALA A 11 -6.48 -0.34 34.79
C ALA A 11 -5.92 -0.31 33.36
N LEU A 12 -4.59 -0.22 33.16
CA LEU A 12 -3.99 -0.17 31.82
C LEU A 12 -3.62 -1.54 31.21
N SER A 13 -3.80 -2.64 31.95
CA SER A 13 -3.20 -3.94 31.57
C SER A 13 -4.18 -5.04 31.14
N ILE A 14 -5.48 -4.77 30.99
CA ILE A 14 -6.48 -5.82 30.64
C ILE A 14 -7.10 -5.61 29.23
N GLY A 15 -6.76 -4.53 28.53
CA GLY A 15 -7.27 -4.25 27.18
C GLY A 15 -6.58 -5.01 26.04
N GLY A 16 -6.19 -6.27 26.24
CA GLY A 16 -5.65 -7.12 25.19
C GLY A 16 -6.76 -7.64 24.26
N CYS A 17 -7.37 -6.77 23.45
CA CYS A 17 -8.19 -7.22 22.33
C CYS A 17 -7.25 -7.67 21.21
N ALA A 18 -6.77 -8.91 21.30
CA ALA A 18 -6.21 -9.63 20.17
C ALA A 18 -7.35 -9.96 19.20
N ALA A 19 -7.83 -8.95 18.47
CA ALA A 19 -8.61 -9.17 17.28
C ALA A 19 -7.68 -9.91 16.30
N LYS A 20 -7.84 -11.23 16.21
CA LYS A 20 -7.32 -12.00 15.08
C LYS A 20 -8.03 -11.46 13.85
N SER A 21 -7.43 -10.45 13.23
CA SER A 21 -7.75 -10.07 11.86
C SER A 21 -7.35 -11.24 10.99
N SER A 22 -8.29 -12.15 10.74
CA SER A 22 -8.17 -13.10 9.65
C SER A 22 -8.34 -12.28 8.38
N ILE A 23 -7.25 -11.68 7.91
CA ILE A 23 -7.19 -11.17 6.55
C ILE A 23 -7.50 -12.38 5.67
N ASP A 24 -8.72 -12.41 5.13
CA ASP A 24 -9.05 -13.25 3.99
C ASP A 24 -8.15 -12.78 2.86
N ARG A 25 -6.99 -13.43 2.73
CA ARG A 25 -6.08 -13.24 1.61
C ARG A 25 -6.76 -13.95 0.44
N GLY A 26 -7.83 -13.33 -0.07
CA GLY A 26 -8.60 -13.85 -1.19
C GLY A 26 -7.64 -14.40 -2.23
N GLU A 27 -7.85 -15.66 -2.61
CA GLU A 27 -6.92 -16.40 -3.44
C GLU A 27 -6.72 -15.65 -4.77
N VAL A 28 -5.47 -15.35 -5.13
CA VAL A 28 -5.17 -14.69 -6.41
C VAL A 28 -5.34 -15.73 -7.52
N ARG A 29 -6.50 -15.71 -8.19
CA ARG A 29 -6.85 -16.71 -9.21
C ARG A 29 -6.21 -16.45 -10.58
N ARG A 30 -5.87 -15.20 -10.88
CA ARG A 30 -5.35 -14.77 -12.19
C ARG A 30 -4.39 -13.58 -12.05
N VAL A 31 -3.33 -13.58 -12.84
CA VAL A 31 -2.35 -12.49 -12.96
C VAL A 31 -2.28 -12.07 -14.43
N VAL A 32 -2.36 -10.77 -14.68
CA VAL A 32 -2.16 -10.18 -16.02
C VAL A 32 -0.96 -9.25 -15.93
N LEU A 33 0.06 -9.52 -16.73
CA LEU A 33 1.24 -8.67 -16.86
C LEU A 33 1.12 -7.85 -18.14
N VAL A 34 1.03 -6.52 -18.00
CA VAL A 34 1.02 -5.58 -19.12
C VAL A 34 2.38 -4.90 -19.17
N VAL A 35 3.08 -5.02 -20.31
CA VAL A 35 4.36 -4.37 -20.55
C VAL A 35 4.20 -3.41 -21.73
N VAL A 36 4.77 -2.22 -21.61
CA VAL A 36 4.82 -1.22 -22.68
C VAL A 36 6.28 -0.96 -22.98
N ASP A 37 6.66 -1.13 -24.25
CA ASP A 37 8.03 -0.89 -24.67
C ASP A 37 8.37 0.60 -24.63
N THR A 38 9.59 0.94 -24.20
CA THR A 38 10.11 2.32 -24.09
C THR A 38 9.26 3.32 -23.28
N LEU A 39 8.38 2.84 -22.40
CA LEU A 39 7.52 3.72 -21.62
C LEU A 39 8.31 4.62 -20.65
N ARG A 40 8.16 5.92 -20.84
CA ARG A 40 8.64 6.94 -19.90
C ARG A 40 7.62 7.17 -18.78
N GLY A 41 7.98 6.79 -17.56
CA GLY A 41 7.08 6.90 -16.41
C GLY A 41 6.68 8.34 -16.07
N ASP A 42 7.51 9.33 -16.41
CA ASP A 42 7.27 10.76 -16.21
C ASP A 42 6.27 11.36 -17.22
N TYR A 43 5.80 10.58 -18.20
CA TYR A 43 4.79 11.04 -19.16
C TYR A 43 3.36 10.71 -18.72
N LEU A 44 3.18 9.80 -17.76
CA LEU A 44 1.88 9.39 -17.26
C LEU A 44 1.24 10.47 -16.38
N ALA A 45 -0.06 10.75 -16.55
CA ALA A 45 -0.77 11.74 -15.73
C ALA A 45 -0.73 11.41 -14.23
N CYS A 46 -0.89 10.14 -13.83
CA CYS A 46 -0.74 9.72 -12.43
C CYS A 46 0.68 9.87 -11.84
N ALA A 47 1.67 10.20 -12.68
CA ALA A 47 3.03 10.57 -12.29
C ALA A 47 3.30 12.08 -12.42
N GLY A 48 2.30 12.90 -12.75
CA GLY A 48 2.44 14.34 -13.01
C GLY A 48 2.82 14.69 -14.45
N GLY A 49 2.79 13.71 -15.35
CA GLY A 49 3.10 13.90 -16.77
C GLY A 49 1.98 14.58 -17.56
N PRO A 50 2.30 15.07 -18.77
CA PRO A 50 1.36 15.84 -19.59
C PRO A 50 0.36 14.98 -20.38
N VAL A 51 0.56 13.66 -20.47
CA VAL A 51 -0.29 12.78 -21.29
C VAL A 51 -1.46 12.27 -20.46
N ALA A 52 -2.69 12.48 -20.98
CA ALA A 52 -3.89 11.92 -20.37
C ALA A 52 -3.88 10.38 -20.44
N THR A 53 -3.91 9.71 -19.28
CA THR A 53 -3.81 8.25 -19.18
C THR A 53 -4.90 7.64 -18.27
N PRO A 54 -6.20 7.88 -18.53
CA PRO A 54 -7.27 7.63 -17.58
C PRO A 54 -7.36 6.18 -17.08
N ASN A 55 -7.06 5.20 -17.95
CA ASN A 55 -7.08 3.77 -17.57
C ASN A 55 -5.92 3.40 -16.62
N LEU A 56 -4.73 3.96 -16.85
CA LEU A 56 -3.57 3.74 -15.96
C LEU A 56 -3.73 4.53 -14.67
N ASP A 57 -4.33 5.72 -14.72
CA ASP A 57 -4.61 6.53 -13.55
C ASP A 57 -5.63 5.83 -12.63
N ALA A 58 -6.69 5.25 -13.21
CA ALA A 58 -7.66 4.43 -12.48
C ALA A 58 -7.00 3.19 -11.86
N LEU A 59 -6.06 2.54 -12.57
CA LEU A 59 -5.29 1.40 -12.04
C LEU A 59 -4.39 1.81 -10.87
N ALA A 60 -3.71 2.96 -10.98
CA ALA A 60 -2.87 3.49 -9.92
C ALA A 60 -3.68 3.88 -8.67
N ALA A 61 -4.88 4.47 -8.85
CA ALA A 61 -5.75 4.89 -7.76
C ALA A 61 -6.33 3.73 -6.93
N ARG A 62 -6.58 2.58 -7.57
CA ARG A 62 -7.13 1.38 -6.91
C ARG A 62 -6.06 0.37 -6.47
N GLY A 63 -4.80 0.66 -6.73
CA GLY A 63 -3.67 -0.24 -6.51
C GLY A 63 -2.49 0.46 -5.86
N VAL A 64 -1.29 -0.05 -6.14
CA VAL A 64 -0.04 0.54 -5.66
C VAL A 64 0.78 0.95 -6.88
N ARG A 65 1.21 2.22 -6.91
CA ARG A 65 2.14 2.74 -7.91
C ARG A 65 3.53 2.86 -7.31
N PHE A 66 4.49 2.15 -7.89
CA PHE A 66 5.90 2.24 -7.50
C PHE A 66 6.55 3.47 -8.16
N SER A 67 6.73 4.56 -7.40
CA SER A 67 7.33 5.81 -7.92
C SER A 67 8.84 5.70 -8.20
N GLN A 68 9.52 4.70 -7.62
CA GLN A 68 10.96 4.46 -7.75
C GLN A 68 11.28 3.11 -8.43
N ALA A 69 10.45 2.69 -9.40
CA ALA A 69 10.74 1.52 -10.21
C ALA A 69 11.82 1.83 -11.27
N ARG A 70 12.82 0.94 -11.39
CA ARG A 70 13.97 1.06 -12.31
C ARG A 70 14.28 -0.29 -12.95
N THR A 71 14.73 -0.28 -14.21
CA THR A 71 15.32 -1.45 -14.86
C THR A 71 16.80 -1.56 -14.52
N HIS A 72 17.30 -2.78 -14.34
CA HIS A 72 18.71 -3.04 -14.08
C HIS A 72 19.60 -2.72 -15.29
N ILE A 73 19.04 -2.85 -16.51
CA ILE A 73 19.75 -2.59 -17.76
C ILE A 73 18.78 -1.84 -18.69
N PRO A 74 18.91 -0.51 -18.85
CA PRO A 74 18.02 0.28 -19.69
C PRO A 74 18.48 0.25 -21.16
N ILE A 75 18.39 -0.93 -21.77
CA ILE A 75 18.64 -1.13 -23.21
C ILE A 75 17.39 -1.73 -23.86
N THR A 76 17.24 -1.49 -25.15
CA THR A 76 16.21 -2.08 -26.01
C THR A 76 16.87 -2.72 -27.21
#